data_AF-A0A5R9DS33-F1
#
_entry.id   AF-A0A5R9DS33-F1
#
_cell.length_a   1.000
_cell.length_b   1.000
_cell.length_c   1.000
_cell.angle_alpha   90.00
_cell.angle_beta   90.00
_cell.angle_gamma   90.00
#
_symmetry.space_group_name_H-M   'P 1'
#
loop_
_entity.id
_entity.type
_entity.pdbx_description
1 polymer ?
#
loop_
_entity_poly.entity_id
_entity_poly.type
_entity_poly.pdbx_seq_one_letter_code
_entity_poly.pdbx_strand_id
1 'polypeptide(L)'
;MIVTRADGHSVRIGPIRRPEDAATIHTSLTRPTTDPEQAAATIEIAPFTPDAPHLPLLPATAETVLRLMDDDAQGAMAPFPNVWHRLVAQHGLSVADTVWKEALGRRPSVSSLQPVTGAQRRGSLAQADHRFDRAVRELLLENAGPGGMSPGALDRTLTGIRRLAHEWARSRHPVRDS
;
A
#
# COMPACT_ATOMS: atom_id res chain seq x y z
N MET A 1 2.41 15.15 18.06
CA MET A 1 1.11 14.74 17.49
C MET A 1 0.88 13.27 17.78
N ILE A 2 -0.35 12.88 18.10
CA ILE A 2 -0.75 11.49 18.39
C ILE A 2 -1.87 11.11 17.41
N VAL A 3 -1.73 9.95 16.77
CA VAL A 3 -2.75 9.34 15.91
C VAL A 3 -3.20 8.05 16.58
N THR A 4 -4.47 7.96 16.93
CA THR A 4 -5.08 6.78 17.53
C THR A 4 -5.98 6.10 16.51
N ARG A 5 -5.65 4.86 16.18
CA ARG A 5 -6.35 4.04 15.19
C ARG A 5 -7.65 3.46 15.75
N ALA A 6 -8.45 2.85 14.88
CA ALA A 6 -9.69 2.17 15.24
C ALA A 6 -9.48 0.98 16.21
N ASP A 7 -8.33 0.31 16.10
CA ASP A 7 -7.92 -0.80 16.96
C ASP A 7 -7.44 -0.35 18.35
N GLY A 8 -7.43 0.96 18.62
CA GLY A 8 -6.97 1.55 19.88
C GLY A 8 -5.46 1.76 19.96
N HIS A 9 -4.68 1.33 18.96
CA HIS A 9 -3.25 1.58 18.93
C HIS A 9 -2.95 3.04 18.58
N SER A 10 -2.10 3.68 19.39
CA SER A 10 -1.66 5.05 19.18
C SER A 10 -0.22 5.12 18.71
N VAL A 11 0.03 5.95 17.70
CA VAL A 11 1.37 6.31 17.24
C VAL A 11 1.62 7.80 17.41
N ARG A 12 2.85 8.15 17.78
CA ARG A 12 3.25 9.56 17.92
C ARG A 12 4.08 10.00 16.71
N ILE A 13 3.83 11.21 16.22
CA ILE A 13 4.61 11.85 15.15
C ILE A 13 5.30 13.08 15.74
N GLY A 14 6.62 13.16 15.59
CA GLY A 14 7.42 14.28 16.09
C GLY A 14 8.94 14.01 16.12
N PRO A 15 9.73 15.02 16.51
CA PRO A 15 9.30 16.35 16.95
C PRO A 15 8.77 17.22 15.78
N ILE A 16 7.69 17.95 16.03
CA ILE A 16 7.18 19.00 15.13
C ILE A 16 7.50 20.33 15.79
N ARG A 17 8.34 21.15 15.14
CA ARG A 17 8.92 22.34 15.78
C ARG A 17 7.97 23.52 15.82
N ARG A 18 7.09 23.63 14.83
CA ARG A 18 6.22 24.79 14.65
C ARG A 18 4.74 24.40 14.78
N PRO A 19 3.92 25.15 15.52
CA PRO A 19 2.49 24.87 15.64
C PRO A 19 1.75 24.84 14.30
N GLU A 20 2.14 25.70 13.36
CA GLU A 20 1.57 25.75 12.01
C GLU A 20 1.81 24.45 11.23
N ASP A 21 3.01 23.86 11.33
CA ASP A 21 3.33 22.57 10.70
C ASP A 21 2.46 21.46 11.31
N ALA A 22 2.24 21.49 12.63
CA ALA A 22 1.37 20.53 13.30
C ALA A 22 -0.09 20.68 12.85
N ALA A 23 -0.59 21.91 12.68
CA ALA A 23 -1.93 22.17 12.19
C ALA A 23 -2.11 21.75 10.72
N THR A 24 -1.11 21.99 9.87
CA THR A 24 -1.13 21.55 8.46
C THR A 24 -1.16 20.03 8.35
N ILE A 25 -0.30 19.34 9.09
CA ILE A 25 -0.27 17.87 9.10
C ILE A 25 -1.59 17.32 9.64
N HIS A 26 -2.11 17.88 10.74
CA HIS A 26 -3.38 17.49 11.34
C HIS A 26 -4.51 17.60 10.31
N THR A 27 -4.67 18.80 9.73
CA THR A 27 -5.68 19.10 8.71
C THR A 27 -5.61 18.12 7.55
N SER A 28 -4.41 17.76 7.08
CA SER A 28 -4.26 16.84 5.97
C SER A 28 -4.65 15.40 6.34
N LEU A 29 -4.30 14.95 7.55
CA LEU A 29 -4.60 13.59 8.00
C LEU A 29 -6.08 13.42 8.40
N THR A 30 -6.80 14.49 8.73
CA THR A 30 -8.25 14.47 9.03
C THR A 30 -9.14 14.80 7.83
N ARG A 31 -8.60 14.87 6.60
CA ARG A 31 -9.42 15.11 5.41
C ARG A 31 -10.40 13.96 5.19
N PRO A 32 -11.61 14.24 4.66
CA PRO A 32 -12.52 13.20 4.19
C PRO A 32 -11.80 12.25 3.24
N THR A 33 -11.95 10.95 3.49
CA THR A 33 -11.23 9.88 2.80
C THR A 33 -12.12 8.67 2.61
N THR A 34 -11.80 7.81 1.65
CA THR A 34 -12.42 6.50 1.46
C THR A 34 -11.61 5.38 2.11
N ASP A 35 -10.43 5.68 2.65
CA ASP A 35 -9.64 4.72 3.43
C ASP A 35 -10.30 4.52 4.80
N PRO A 36 -10.78 3.30 5.12
CA PRO A 36 -11.49 3.04 6.36
C PRO A 36 -10.60 3.18 7.61
N GLU A 37 -9.30 2.90 7.54
CA GLU A 37 -8.40 3.03 8.68
C GLU A 37 -8.16 4.50 9.03
N GLN A 38 -7.95 5.34 8.00
CA GLN A 38 -7.82 6.78 8.20
C GLN A 38 -9.15 7.40 8.67
N ALA A 39 -10.28 6.99 8.10
CA ALA A 39 -11.60 7.51 8.47
C ALA A 39 -11.98 7.20 9.92
N ALA A 40 -11.53 6.07 10.45
CA ALA A 40 -11.79 5.64 11.82
C ALA A 40 -10.73 6.13 12.84
N ALA A 41 -9.62 6.71 12.38
CA ALA A 41 -8.58 7.23 13.24
C ALA A 41 -8.94 8.59 13.85
N THR A 42 -8.49 8.85 15.07
CA THR A 42 -8.55 10.15 15.74
C THR A 42 -7.16 10.75 15.86
N ILE A 43 -7.06 12.07 15.76
CA ILE A 43 -5.77 12.78 15.70
C ILE A 43 -5.76 13.96 16.65
N GLU A 44 -4.76 14.00 17.51
CA GLU A 44 -4.56 15.02 18.53
C GLU A 44 -3.19 15.71 18.38
N ILE A 45 -3.18 17.04 18.50
CA ILE A 45 -1.94 17.81 18.62
C ILE A 45 -1.55 17.87 20.10
N ALA A 46 -0.69 16.93 20.52
CA ALA A 46 -0.11 16.92 21.87
C ALA A 46 1.32 17.50 21.89
N PRO A 47 1.79 18.02 23.06
CA PRO A 47 3.18 18.40 23.27
C PRO A 47 4.16 17.28 22.95
N PHE A 48 5.36 17.65 22.52
CA PHE A 48 6.42 16.66 22.26
C PHE A 48 6.94 16.05 23.56
N THR A 49 6.98 14.72 23.63
CA THR A 49 7.52 13.97 24.78
C THR A 49 8.78 13.22 24.34
N PRO A 50 9.99 13.71 24.68
CA PRO A 50 11.23 13.14 24.13
C PRO A 50 11.45 11.67 24.47
N ASP A 51 10.94 11.22 25.63
CA ASP A 51 11.14 9.85 26.12
C ASP A 51 10.16 8.82 25.54
N ALA A 52 9.18 9.27 24.75
CA ALA A 52 8.23 8.38 24.09
C ALA A 52 8.70 8.03 22.66
N PRO A 53 8.37 6.84 22.13
CA PRO A 53 8.68 6.49 20.74
C PRO A 53 7.86 7.35 19.77
N HIS A 54 8.54 7.92 18.78
CA HIS A 54 7.95 8.76 17.75
C HIS A 54 8.36 8.31 16.35
N LEU A 55 7.41 8.34 15.42
CA LEU A 55 7.70 8.39 14.00
C LEU A 55 8.29 9.76 13.66
N PRO A 56 9.45 9.84 12.99
CA PRO A 56 10.09 11.11 12.65
C PRO A 56 9.31 11.85 11.55
N LEU A 57 9.66 13.10 11.27
CA LEU A 57 9.24 13.73 10.02
C LEU A 57 10.02 13.11 8.85
N LEU A 58 9.39 13.06 7.68
CA LEU A 58 9.93 12.40 6.49
C LEU A 58 10.51 13.44 5.54
N PRO A 59 11.77 13.31 5.12
CA PRO A 59 12.27 14.05 3.97
C PRO A 59 11.50 13.62 2.71
N ALA A 60 11.11 14.59 1.86
CA ALA A 60 10.49 14.32 0.58
C ALA A 60 11.54 13.89 -0.46
N THR A 61 12.07 12.67 -0.32
CA THR A 61 13.05 12.11 -1.25
C THR A 61 12.71 10.69 -1.67
N ALA A 62 13.11 10.30 -2.88
CA ALA A 62 12.92 8.95 -3.39
C ALA A 62 13.65 7.90 -2.52
N GLU A 63 14.80 8.24 -1.94
CA GLU A 63 15.55 7.37 -1.02
C GLU A 63 14.77 7.10 0.26
N THR A 64 14.07 8.10 0.79
CA THR A 64 13.21 7.93 1.97
C THR A 64 12.08 6.96 1.66
N VAL A 65 11.43 7.13 0.51
CA VAL A 65 10.37 6.24 0.04
C VAL A 65 10.91 4.82 -0.14
N LEU A 66 12.00 4.62 -0.89
CA LEU A 66 12.59 3.30 -1.12
C LEU A 66 12.99 2.58 0.17
N ARG A 67 13.56 3.32 1.13
CA ARG A 67 13.98 2.74 2.42
C ARG A 67 12.81 2.27 3.26
N LEU A 68 11.68 2.97 3.19
CA LEU A 68 10.53 2.72 4.06
C LEU A 68 9.41 1.93 3.38
N MET A 69 9.34 1.88 2.05
CA MET A 69 8.18 1.34 1.32
C MET A 69 7.83 -0.10 1.73
N ASP A 70 8.84 -0.90 2.05
CA ASP A 70 8.70 -2.32 2.42
C ASP A 70 8.80 -2.55 3.95
N ASP A 71 8.77 -1.48 4.77
CA ASP A 71 8.76 -1.57 6.23
C ASP A 71 7.37 -1.99 6.75
N ASP A 72 7.29 -3.03 7.58
CA ASP A 72 6.00 -3.55 8.07
C ASP A 72 5.27 -2.58 9.02
N ALA A 73 5.99 -1.71 9.72
CA ALA A 73 5.44 -0.80 10.72
C ALA A 73 5.03 0.56 10.14
N GLN A 74 5.68 1.00 9.07
CA GLN A 74 5.44 2.34 8.48
C GLN A 74 5.49 2.39 6.95
N GLY A 75 5.74 1.28 6.26
CA GLY A 75 5.79 1.20 4.80
C GLY A 75 4.45 1.28 4.11
N ALA A 76 4.42 1.10 2.80
CA ALA A 76 3.25 1.43 1.98
C ALA A 76 1.98 0.65 2.38
N MET A 77 2.17 -0.58 2.86
CA MET A 77 1.10 -1.47 3.31
C MET A 77 0.92 -1.47 4.84
N ALA A 78 1.70 -0.68 5.56
CA ALA A 78 1.59 -0.59 7.01
C ALA A 78 0.28 0.12 7.42
N PRO A 79 -0.20 -0.09 8.66
CA PRO A 79 -1.43 0.53 9.10
C PRO A 79 -1.30 2.05 9.23
N PHE A 80 -2.42 2.75 9.11
CA PHE A 80 -2.48 4.22 9.15
C PHE A 80 -1.82 4.84 10.41
N PRO A 81 -1.05 5.95 10.32
CA PRO A 81 -0.58 6.63 9.13
C PRO A 81 0.71 6.00 8.61
N ASN A 82 0.65 5.47 7.40
CA ASN A 82 1.81 4.94 6.72
C ASN A 82 2.67 6.03 6.05
N VAL A 83 3.78 5.62 5.41
CA VAL A 83 4.72 6.50 4.71
C VAL A 83 4.04 7.40 3.67
N TRP A 84 3.04 6.90 2.93
CA TRP A 84 2.30 7.71 1.95
C TRP A 84 1.49 8.81 2.62
N HIS A 85 0.67 8.46 3.62
CA HIS A 85 -0.13 9.42 4.38
C HIS A 85 0.74 10.50 5.01
N ARG A 86 1.89 10.12 5.59
CA ARG A 86 2.83 11.04 6.21
C ARG A 86 3.49 11.97 5.19
N LEU A 87 3.85 11.50 4.00
CA LEU A 87 4.41 12.34 2.93
C LEU A 87 3.38 13.35 2.42
N VAL A 88 2.15 12.90 2.15
CA VAL A 88 1.05 13.77 1.71
C VAL A 88 0.76 14.83 2.76
N ALA A 89 0.73 14.45 4.04
CA ALA A 89 0.43 15.39 5.11
C ALA A 89 1.52 16.44 5.37
N GLN A 90 2.79 16.09 5.14
CA GLN A 90 3.92 16.99 5.40
C GLN A 90 4.24 17.88 4.19
N HIS A 91 4.11 17.36 2.97
CA HIS A 91 4.62 18.02 1.76
C HIS A 91 3.54 18.30 0.72
N GLY A 92 2.32 17.81 0.94
CA GLY A 92 1.22 17.88 -0.01
C GLY A 92 1.28 16.78 -1.08
N LEU A 93 0.13 16.56 -1.72
CA LEU A 93 -0.07 15.48 -2.69
C LEU A 93 0.88 15.56 -3.90
N SER A 94 1.10 16.75 -4.45
CA SER A 94 1.94 16.93 -5.64
C SER A 94 3.39 16.50 -5.42
N VAL A 95 3.97 16.91 -4.28
CA VAL A 95 5.34 16.54 -3.92
C VAL A 95 5.41 15.06 -3.58
N ALA A 96 4.47 14.55 -2.77
CA ALA A 96 4.41 13.13 -2.41
C ALA A 96 4.31 12.21 -3.64
N ASP A 97 3.43 12.53 -4.59
CA ASP A 97 3.26 11.79 -5.84
C ASP A 97 4.54 11.80 -6.70
N THR A 98 5.20 12.95 -6.81
CA THR A 98 6.46 13.10 -7.56
C THR A 98 7.55 12.18 -7.00
N VAL A 99 7.82 12.25 -5.69
CA VAL A 99 8.88 11.45 -5.07
C VAL A 99 8.54 9.96 -5.02
N TRP A 100 7.25 9.62 -4.95
CA TRP A 100 6.80 8.24 -4.99
C TRP A 100 7.00 7.61 -6.37
N LYS A 101 6.62 8.33 -7.44
CA LYS A 101 6.87 7.91 -8.82
C LYS A 101 8.35 7.77 -9.11
N GLU A 102 9.15 8.71 -8.63
CA GLU A 102 10.60 8.64 -8.77
C GLU A 102 11.18 7.40 -8.07
N ALA A 103 10.75 7.10 -6.84
CA ALA A 103 11.15 5.89 -6.13
C ALA A 103 10.78 4.61 -6.90
N LEU A 104 9.54 4.53 -7.41
CA LEU A 104 9.11 3.39 -8.22
C LEU A 104 9.90 3.25 -9.52
N GLY A 105 10.28 4.35 -10.17
CA GLY A 105 11.13 4.34 -11.38
C GLY A 105 12.58 3.94 -11.12
N ARG A 106 13.07 4.16 -9.90
CA ARG A 106 14.42 3.78 -9.45
C ARG A 106 14.49 2.37 -8.88
N ARG A 107 13.36 1.73 -8.58
CA ARG A 107 13.38 0.31 -8.21
C ARG A 107 14.08 -0.43 -9.33
N PRO A 108 15.13 -1.23 -9.03
CA PRO A 108 15.79 -2.01 -10.05
C PRO A 108 14.70 -2.81 -10.76
N SER A 109 14.48 -2.49 -12.05
CA SER A 109 13.65 -3.32 -12.89
C SER A 109 14.17 -4.73 -12.73
N VAL A 110 13.29 -5.67 -12.42
CA VAL A 110 13.62 -7.09 -12.23
C VAL A 110 14.36 -7.69 -13.47
N SER A 111 14.51 -6.91 -14.55
CA SER A 111 15.41 -7.16 -15.68
C SER A 111 16.91 -7.20 -15.39
N SER A 112 17.42 -6.79 -14.21
CA SER A 112 18.87 -6.85 -13.90
C SER A 112 19.29 -7.91 -12.88
N LEU A 113 18.34 -8.67 -12.31
CA LEU A 113 18.64 -9.89 -11.56
C LEU A 113 18.72 -11.05 -12.56
N GLN A 114 19.95 -11.41 -12.98
CA GLN A 114 20.42 -12.65 -13.63
C GLN A 114 19.46 -13.39 -14.59
N PRO A 115 19.91 -13.93 -15.74
CA PRO A 115 19.04 -14.70 -16.63
C PRO A 115 18.46 -15.92 -15.90
N VAL A 116 17.25 -15.76 -15.34
CA VAL A 116 16.48 -16.84 -14.76
C VAL A 116 16.09 -17.74 -15.92
N THR A 117 16.71 -18.91 -16.00
CA THR A 117 16.39 -19.92 -17.01
C THR A 117 14.87 -20.15 -17.03
N GLY A 118 14.29 -20.32 -18.21
CA GLY A 118 12.84 -20.33 -18.42
C GLY A 118 12.03 -21.35 -17.60
N ALA A 119 12.68 -22.29 -16.92
CA ALA A 119 12.07 -23.23 -15.98
C ALA A 119 11.73 -22.60 -14.62
N GLN A 120 12.61 -21.75 -14.05
CA GLN A 120 12.37 -21.09 -12.76
C GLN A 120 11.26 -20.03 -12.85
N ARG A 121 11.16 -19.32 -13.98
CA ARG A 121 10.07 -18.35 -14.22
C ARG A 121 8.70 -19.04 -14.32
N ARG A 122 8.64 -20.23 -14.93
CA ARG A 122 7.41 -21.04 -14.98
C ARG A 122 7.02 -21.55 -13.60
N GLY A 123 7.99 -21.96 -12.78
CA GLY A 123 7.75 -22.39 -11.40
C GLY A 123 7.21 -21.27 -10.50
N SER A 124 7.80 -20.07 -10.57
CA SER A 124 7.34 -18.94 -9.75
C SER A 124 5.99 -18.39 -10.20
N LEU A 125 5.71 -18.39 -11.51
CA LEU A 125 4.40 -18.02 -12.06
C LEU A 125 3.33 -19.05 -11.66
N ALA A 126 3.61 -20.34 -11.80
CA ALA A 126 2.69 -21.38 -11.34
C ALA A 126 2.40 -21.26 -9.84
N GLN A 127 3.40 -20.93 -9.02
CA GLN A 127 3.22 -20.75 -7.58
C GLN A 127 2.46 -19.45 -7.23
N ALA A 128 2.59 -18.39 -8.03
CA ALA A 128 1.80 -17.17 -7.89
C ALA A 128 0.33 -17.43 -8.31
N ASP A 129 0.12 -18.14 -9.41
CA ASP A 129 -1.19 -18.53 -9.93
C ASP A 129 -1.94 -19.44 -8.95
N HIS A 130 -1.24 -20.38 -8.31
CA HIS A 130 -1.83 -21.22 -7.26
C HIS A 130 -2.24 -20.43 -6.02
N ARG A 131 -1.46 -19.43 -5.61
CA ARG A 131 -1.79 -18.57 -4.45
C ARG A 131 -3.00 -17.68 -4.76
N PHE A 132 -3.03 -17.11 -5.96
CA PHE A 132 -4.17 -16.33 -6.44
C PHE A 132 -5.44 -17.16 -6.50
N ASP A 133 -5.39 -18.35 -7.10
CA ASP A 133 -6.55 -19.25 -7.19
C ASP A 133 -7.10 -19.63 -5.82
N ARG A 134 -6.21 -19.93 -4.87
CA ARG A 134 -6.61 -20.25 -3.51
C ARG A 134 -7.35 -19.07 -2.86
N ALA A 135 -6.79 -17.87 -2.94
CA ALA A 135 -7.39 -16.67 -2.35
C ALA A 135 -8.76 -16.33 -2.97
N VAL A 136 -8.88 -16.40 -4.30
CA VAL A 136 -10.16 -16.14 -4.99
C VAL A 136 -11.18 -17.24 -4.67
N ARG A 137 -10.73 -18.49 -4.54
CA ARG A 137 -11.61 -19.60 -4.17
C ARG A 137 -12.16 -19.44 -2.76
N GLU A 138 -11.32 -19.10 -1.79
CA GLU A 138 -11.71 -18.83 -0.40
C GLU A 138 -12.76 -17.70 -0.38
N LEU A 139 -12.49 -16.58 -1.07
CA LEU A 139 -13.41 -15.44 -1.16
C LEU A 139 -14.77 -15.80 -1.82
N LEU A 140 -14.76 -16.61 -2.87
CA LEU A 140 -16.01 -17.05 -3.54
C LEU A 140 -16.84 -18.01 -2.68
N LEU A 141 -16.19 -18.84 -1.86
CA LEU A 141 -16.88 -19.74 -0.93
C LEU A 141 -17.46 -18.99 0.26
N GLU A 142 -16.74 -18.00 0.79
CA GLU A 142 -17.20 -17.13 1.90
C GLU A 142 -18.44 -16.29 1.51
N ASN A 143 -18.59 -15.98 0.23
CA ASN A 143 -19.67 -15.11 -0.29
C ASN A 143 -20.73 -15.88 -1.08
N ALA A 144 -20.67 -17.22 -1.12
CA ALA A 144 -21.71 -18.02 -1.74
C ALA A 144 -22.96 -18.04 -0.84
N GLY A 145 -24.09 -17.54 -1.34
CA GLY A 145 -25.37 -17.54 -0.64
C GLY A 145 -25.89 -18.95 -0.29
N PRO A 146 -27.06 -19.05 0.39
CA PRO A 146 -27.61 -20.33 0.83
C PRO A 146 -27.90 -21.22 -0.39
N GLY A 147 -27.07 -22.24 -0.58
CA GLY A 147 -27.03 -23.08 -1.78
C GLY A 147 -25.60 -23.44 -2.22
N GLY A 148 -24.60 -22.64 -1.83
CA GLY A 148 -23.19 -22.88 -2.14
C GLY A 148 -22.86 -22.77 -3.64
N MET A 149 -21.58 -22.62 -3.95
CA MET A 149 -21.11 -22.69 -5.34
C MET A 149 -20.68 -24.13 -5.64
N SER A 150 -21.26 -24.74 -6.69
CA SER A 150 -20.81 -26.07 -7.10
C SER A 150 -19.35 -26.03 -7.58
N PRO A 151 -18.55 -27.11 -7.41
CA PRO A 151 -17.15 -27.12 -7.82
C PRO A 151 -16.93 -26.73 -9.30
N GLY A 152 -17.81 -27.20 -10.19
CA GLY A 152 -17.74 -26.84 -11.61
C GLY A 152 -18.12 -25.39 -11.91
N ALA A 153 -19.00 -24.77 -11.11
CA ALA A 153 -19.28 -23.33 -11.21
C ALA A 153 -18.09 -22.49 -10.71
N LEU A 154 -17.45 -22.94 -9.63
CA LEU A 154 -16.27 -22.31 -9.04
C LEU A 154 -15.09 -22.28 -10.02
N ASP A 155 -14.78 -23.41 -10.67
CA ASP A 155 -13.67 -23.48 -11.61
C ASP A 155 -13.91 -22.62 -12.86
N ARG A 156 -15.16 -22.53 -13.34
CA ARG A 156 -15.53 -21.62 -14.44
C ARG A 156 -15.38 -20.15 -14.05
N THR A 157 -15.80 -19.79 -12.84
CA THR A 157 -15.65 -18.42 -12.31
C THR A 157 -14.17 -18.04 -12.17
N LEU A 158 -13.34 -18.93 -11.60
CA LEU A 158 -11.89 -18.72 -11.50
C LEU A 158 -11.24 -18.53 -12.88
N THR A 159 -11.63 -19.34 -13.85
CA THR A 159 -11.16 -19.21 -15.24
C THR A 159 -11.55 -17.86 -15.86
N GLY A 160 -12.79 -17.41 -15.62
CA GLY A 160 -13.27 -16.10 -16.06
C GLY A 160 -12.49 -14.94 -15.43
N ILE A 161 -12.26 -14.99 -14.12
CA ILE A 161 -11.49 -13.99 -13.38
C ILE A 161 -10.05 -13.90 -13.91
N ARG A 162 -9.39 -15.04 -14.15
CA ARG A 162 -8.05 -15.09 -14.76
C ARG A 162 -8.01 -14.42 -16.12
N ARG A 163 -9.00 -14.70 -16.98
CA ARG A 163 -9.08 -14.11 -18.31
C ARG A 163 -9.20 -12.59 -18.22
N LEU A 164 -10.07 -12.08 -17.35
CA LEU A 164 -10.24 -10.64 -17.14
C LEU A 164 -8.98 -9.98 -16.59
N ALA A 165 -8.29 -10.62 -15.63
CA ALA A 165 -7.03 -10.14 -15.09
C ALA A 165 -5.94 -10.06 -16.17
N HIS A 166 -5.85 -11.07 -17.06
CA HIS A 166 -4.92 -11.07 -18.18
C HIS A 166 -5.25 -10.03 -19.26
N GLU A 167 -6.53 -9.82 -19.55
CA GLU A 167 -6.99 -8.77 -20.48
C GLU A 167 -6.67 -7.37 -19.92
N TRP A 168 -6.89 -7.15 -18.62
CA TRP A 168 -6.56 -5.90 -17.94
C TRP A 168 -5.06 -5.64 -17.83
N ALA A 169 -4.24 -6.67 -17.56
CA ALA A 169 -2.79 -6.53 -17.54
C ALA A 169 -2.23 -6.15 -18.92
N ARG A 170 -2.80 -6.73 -20.00
CA ARG A 170 -2.43 -6.40 -21.38
C ARG A 170 -2.83 -4.98 -21.78
N SER A 171 -3.99 -4.49 -21.34
CA SER A 171 -4.43 -3.12 -21.66
C SER A 171 -3.60 -2.03 -21.00
N ARG A 172 -2.88 -2.34 -19.92
CA ARG A 172 -1.95 -1.42 -19.22
C ARG A 172 -0.52 -1.42 -19.77
N HIS A 173 -0.16 -2.40 -20.60
CA HIS A 173 1.10 -2.43 -21.32
C HIS A 173 0.83 -2.46 -22.82
N PRO A 174 0.47 -1.32 -23.45
CA PRO A 174 0.55 -1.24 -24.89
C PRO A 174 2.03 -1.48 -25.25
N VAL A 175 2.29 -2.61 -25.88
CA VAL A 175 3.56 -2.87 -26.55
C VAL A 175 3.75 -1.70 -27.50
N ARG A 176 4.70 -0.80 -27.18
CA ARG A 176 5.22 0.16 -28.15
C ARG A 176 6.03 -0.66 -29.14
N ASP A 177 5.33 -1.25 -30.11
CA ASP A 177 5.97 -1.77 -31.31
C ASP A 177 6.53 -0.56 -32.08
N SER A 178 7.81 -0.68 -32.40
CA SER A 178 8.62 0.27 -33.17
C SER A 178 8.32 0.14 -34.66
#